data_AF-A0A2G6Y9T1-F1
#
_entry.id   AF-A0A2G6Y9T1-F1
#
_cell.length_a   1.000
_cell.length_b   1.000
_cell.length_c   1.000
_cell.angle_alpha   90.00
_cell.angle_beta   90.00
_cell.angle_gamma   90.00
#
_symmetry.space_group_name_H-M   'P 1'
#
loop_
_entity.id
_entity.type
_entity.pdbx_description
1 polymer ?
#
loop_
_entity_poly.entity_id
_entity_poly.type
_entity_poly.pdbx_seq_one_letter_code
_entity_poly.pdbx_strand_id
1 'polypeptide(L)'
;MPALAQFRVEVVGVGLNQLPIAIAPFRGDAQSPQKIAAIVQADLERSGQFRSVDASGAALDESSRPDVALWRQKSADSLATGSVTRMADGRYDVRFRLWDVVGGQDLGGQSFVVTQGDLRLVAHRIADFIYEKLTRERGVFSTRITYVTKTGPRYSLWVADADGENAQSALSSPEPIISPAWSPSGGQIAYVSFESRKPVVYVHDVASGRRRLIANFRGSNSAPAWAPDGRTLAVTLSRDGGSQLYTIDANGGEPRRLMQSSGIDTEPVFSGDGRSIYFVSDRGGAPQIYRVPVGGGNAERVTFSGTYNISPSISPDGKWLAYISRVGGAFKLHVMDLATGTANAITDTTADENPSFAPNSRLLVYATQQQGREALMTTTLDGKIKARLAGQAGDIREPDWGAFQKQ
;
A
#
# COMPACT_ATOMS: atom_id res chain seq x y z
N MET A 1 -20.81 -9.08 20.11
CA MET A 1 -19.94 -7.90 20.01
C MET A 1 -18.66 -8.36 19.31
N PRO A 2 -18.39 -8.00 18.05
CA PRO A 2 -17.04 -8.21 17.55
C PRO A 2 -16.13 -7.25 18.34
N ALA A 3 -15.09 -7.79 18.97
CA ALA A 3 -14.06 -6.97 19.59
C ALA A 3 -13.42 -6.14 18.46
N LEU A 4 -13.53 -4.82 18.53
CA LEU A 4 -12.75 -3.91 17.70
C LEU A 4 -11.29 -4.33 17.87
N ALA A 5 -10.66 -4.82 16.79
CA ALA A 5 -9.22 -5.01 16.78
C ALA A 5 -8.61 -3.66 17.16
N GLN A 6 -7.94 -3.61 18.31
CA GLN A 6 -7.43 -2.36 18.85
C GLN A 6 -6.35 -1.85 17.89
N PHE A 7 -6.67 -0.80 17.13
CA PHE A 7 -5.71 -0.09 16.31
C PHE A 7 -4.53 0.34 17.19
N ARG A 8 -3.33 -0.14 16.86
CA ARG A 8 -2.10 0.12 17.62
C ARG A 8 -1.01 0.54 16.65
N VAL A 9 -0.64 1.81 16.74
CA VAL A 9 0.57 2.35 16.12
C VAL A 9 1.71 2.19 17.13
N GLU A 10 2.78 1.53 16.71
CA GLU A 10 4.02 1.45 17.44
C GLU A 10 4.95 2.56 16.96
N VAL A 11 5.33 3.44 17.88
CA VAL A 11 6.27 4.53 17.66
C VAL A 11 7.55 4.18 18.41
N VAL A 12 8.65 3.97 17.68
CA VAL A 12 9.96 3.66 18.25
C VAL A 12 10.92 4.82 17.99
N GLY A 13 11.49 5.37 19.07
CA GLY A 13 12.46 6.46 19.03
C GLY A 13 11.95 7.73 19.71
N VAL A 14 12.83 8.39 20.47
CA VAL A 14 12.56 9.67 21.13
C VAL A 14 12.81 10.80 20.12
N GLY A 15 11.91 11.79 20.03
CA GLY A 15 12.14 13.02 19.27
C GLY A 15 11.69 13.03 17.80
N LEU A 16 10.70 12.21 17.41
CA LEU A 16 10.03 12.40 16.12
C LEU A 16 9.27 13.73 16.12
N ASN A 17 9.58 14.60 15.15
CA ASN A 17 8.89 15.87 14.98
C ASN A 17 7.53 15.64 14.30
N GLN A 18 6.52 15.27 15.09
CA GLN A 18 5.16 15.04 14.62
C GLN A 18 4.33 16.31 14.75
N LEU A 19 3.54 16.61 13.72
CA LEU A 19 2.60 17.72 13.67
C LEU A 19 1.44 17.47 14.66
N PRO A 20 1.28 18.30 15.70
CA PRO A 20 0.17 18.19 16.63
C PRO A 20 -1.14 18.61 15.96
N ILE A 21 -2.10 17.69 15.89
CA ILE A 21 -3.41 17.96 15.30
C ILE A 21 -4.54 17.52 16.21
N ALA A 22 -5.53 18.37 16.36
CA ALA A 22 -6.80 18.05 16.99
C ALA A 22 -7.84 17.70 15.91
N ILE A 23 -8.53 16.57 16.05
CA ILE A 23 -9.70 16.24 15.22
C ILE A 23 -10.92 16.28 16.14
N ALA A 24 -11.72 17.35 16.05
CA ALA A 24 -12.93 17.46 16.87
C ALA A 24 -13.93 16.35 16.46
N PRO A 25 -14.70 15.79 17.41
CA PRO A 25 -15.80 14.90 17.08
C PRO A 25 -16.75 15.60 16.10
N PHE A 26 -17.03 14.97 14.95
CA PHE A 26 -17.92 15.59 13.97
C PHE A 26 -19.35 15.63 14.53
N ARG A 27 -20.06 16.74 14.29
CA ARG A 27 -21.47 16.82 14.67
C ARG A 27 -22.27 15.76 13.91
N GLY A 28 -23.05 14.95 14.62
CA GLY A 28 -23.83 13.86 14.02
C GLY A 28 -23.07 12.53 13.88
N ASP A 29 -21.78 12.49 14.19
CA ASP A 29 -20.94 11.28 14.06
C ASP A 29 -21.45 10.13 14.95
N ALA A 30 -22.07 10.44 16.10
CA ALA A 30 -22.71 9.44 16.96
C ALA A 30 -23.82 8.65 16.26
N GLN A 31 -24.60 9.30 15.38
CA GLN A 31 -25.69 8.70 14.61
C GLN A 31 -25.22 8.13 13.26
N SER A 32 -24.02 8.51 12.81
CA SER A 32 -23.38 7.94 11.63
C SER A 32 -22.96 6.48 11.88
N PRO A 33 -23.15 5.58 10.90
CA PRO A 33 -22.68 4.19 11.00
C PRO A 33 -21.15 4.08 10.97
N GLN A 34 -20.45 5.11 10.47
CA GLN A 34 -19.00 5.21 10.49
C GLN A 34 -18.57 6.43 11.30
N LYS A 35 -17.52 6.29 12.12
CA LYS A 35 -16.99 7.38 12.96
C LYS A 35 -15.93 8.15 12.18
N ILE A 36 -16.36 9.17 11.44
CA ILE A 36 -15.53 9.87 10.44
C ILE A 36 -14.31 10.51 11.11
N ALA A 37 -14.51 11.21 12.23
CA ALA A 37 -13.42 11.87 12.96
C ALA A 37 -12.36 10.86 13.44
N ALA A 38 -12.80 9.68 13.92
CA ALA A 38 -11.89 8.64 14.39
C ALA A 38 -11.08 8.01 13.25
N ILE A 39 -11.69 7.80 12.07
CA ILE A 39 -10.98 7.29 10.89
C ILE A 39 -9.94 8.30 10.42
N VAL A 40 -10.31 9.59 10.32
CA VAL A 40 -9.38 10.67 9.95
C VAL A 40 -8.19 10.73 10.90
N GLN A 41 -8.44 10.66 12.21
CA GLN A 41 -7.38 10.65 13.21
C GLN A 41 -6.45 9.44 13.06
N ALA A 42 -7.02 8.24 12.92
CA ALA A 42 -6.25 7.00 12.78
C ALA A 42 -5.35 7.02 11.53
N ASP A 43 -5.83 7.55 10.42
CA ASP A 43 -5.05 7.70 9.19
C ASP A 43 -3.84 8.61 9.35
N LEU A 44 -4.07 9.80 9.93
CA LEU A 44 -3.00 10.78 10.16
C LEU A 44 -1.95 10.23 11.12
N GLU A 45 -2.35 9.56 12.20
CA GLU A 45 -1.43 8.91 13.14
C GLU A 45 -0.63 7.79 12.47
N ARG A 46 -1.27 6.94 11.66
CA ARG A 46 -0.64 5.81 10.93
C ARG A 46 0.44 6.29 9.95
N SER A 47 0.32 7.51 9.44
CA SER A 47 1.34 8.12 8.57
C SER A 47 2.65 8.42 9.29
N GLY A 48 2.65 8.46 10.62
CA GLY A 48 3.80 8.84 11.44
C GLY A 48 4.08 10.33 11.49
N GLN A 49 3.44 11.15 10.65
CA GLN A 49 3.67 12.60 10.57
C GLN A 49 2.89 13.39 11.61
N PHE A 50 1.85 12.80 12.21
CA PHE A 50 0.93 13.50 13.10
C PHE A 50 0.86 12.84 14.46
N ARG A 51 0.66 13.66 15.49
CA ARG A 51 0.26 13.21 16.82
C ARG A 51 -1.07 13.86 17.20
N SER A 52 -1.96 13.09 17.78
CA SER A 52 -3.25 13.62 18.21
C SER A 52 -3.14 14.54 19.41
N VAL A 53 -3.96 15.58 19.40
CA VAL A 53 -4.28 16.40 20.56
C VAL A 53 -5.73 16.16 20.95
N ASP A 54 -5.98 15.97 22.25
CA ASP A 54 -7.31 15.64 22.76
C ASP A 54 -8.33 16.75 22.47
N ALA A 55 -9.29 16.40 21.63
CA ALA A 55 -10.43 17.22 21.23
C ALA A 55 -11.76 16.70 21.77
N SER A 56 -11.73 15.74 22.70
CA SER A 56 -12.94 15.22 23.34
C SER A 56 -13.74 16.34 24.01
N GLY A 57 -15.07 16.26 23.89
CA GLY A 57 -16.00 17.26 24.43
C GLY A 57 -16.11 18.56 23.62
N ALA A 58 -15.31 18.77 22.57
CA ALA A 58 -15.48 19.91 21.68
C ALA A 58 -16.78 19.77 20.87
N ALA A 59 -17.62 20.82 20.89
CA ALA A 59 -18.88 20.88 20.16
C ALA A 59 -18.76 21.85 18.97
N LEU A 60 -17.87 21.53 18.03
CA LEU A 60 -17.59 22.35 16.84
C LEU A 60 -18.04 21.62 15.56
N ASP A 61 -18.50 22.37 14.58
CA ASP A 61 -18.82 21.89 13.22
C ASP A 61 -18.03 22.66 12.16
N GLU A 62 -18.33 22.43 10.88
CA GLU A 62 -17.67 23.10 9.75
C GLU A 62 -17.99 24.60 9.62
N SER A 63 -19.04 25.08 10.28
CA SER A 63 -19.48 26.49 10.28
C SER A 63 -18.93 27.28 11.46
N SER A 64 -18.49 26.56 12.50
CA SER A 64 -17.95 27.13 13.73
C SER A 64 -16.62 27.83 13.46
N ARG A 65 -16.43 29.01 14.05
CA ARG A 65 -15.12 29.65 14.15
C ARG A 65 -14.51 29.29 15.52
N PRO A 66 -13.48 28.44 15.57
CA PRO A 66 -12.92 27.97 16.84
C PRO A 66 -12.17 29.08 17.57
N ASP A 67 -12.18 29.03 18.90
CA ASP A 67 -11.23 29.78 19.72
C ASP A 67 -9.85 29.13 19.62
N VAL A 68 -9.02 29.63 18.69
CA VAL A 68 -7.68 29.10 18.44
C VAL A 68 -6.74 29.27 19.66
N ALA A 69 -7.02 30.20 20.58
CA ALA A 69 -6.21 30.35 21.78
C ALA A 69 -6.34 29.13 22.71
N LEU A 70 -7.56 28.59 22.84
CA LEU A 70 -7.83 27.36 23.59
C LEU A 70 -7.06 26.16 23.02
N TRP A 71 -7.05 26.00 21.70
CA TRP A 71 -6.36 24.89 21.04
C TRP A 71 -4.85 25.02 21.10
N ARG A 72 -4.34 26.25 21.03
CA ARG A 72 -2.92 26.54 21.25
C ARG A 72 -2.49 26.17 22.67
N GLN A 73 -3.32 26.43 23.68
CA GLN A 73 -3.07 25.99 25.06
C GLN A 73 -3.03 24.47 25.20
N LYS A 74 -3.82 23.75 24.39
CA LYS A 74 -3.77 22.28 24.28
C LYS A 74 -2.58 21.76 23.46
N SER A 75 -1.69 22.64 22.99
CA SER A 75 -0.55 22.30 22.12
C SER A 75 -0.94 21.70 20.77
N ALA A 76 -2.08 22.11 20.20
CA ALA A 76 -2.44 21.80 18.82
C ALA A 76 -1.91 22.88 17.88
N ASP A 77 -1.31 22.47 16.77
CA ASP A 77 -0.90 23.37 15.69
C ASP A 77 -2.01 23.50 14.62
N SER A 78 -2.87 22.49 14.54
CA SER A 78 -4.00 22.45 13.62
C SER A 78 -5.24 21.81 14.26
N LEU A 79 -6.42 22.18 13.74
CA LEU A 79 -7.71 21.66 14.19
C LEU A 79 -8.61 21.36 12.98
N ALA A 80 -9.15 20.15 12.92
CA ALA A 80 -10.23 19.80 12.01
C ALA A 80 -11.58 19.76 12.74
N THR A 81 -12.61 20.38 12.15
CA THR A 81 -14.00 20.33 12.61
C THR A 81 -14.91 19.91 11.47
N GLY A 82 -16.09 19.37 11.78
CA GLY A 82 -16.99 18.91 10.72
C GLY A 82 -18.34 18.41 11.20
N SER A 83 -19.15 17.98 10.24
CA SER A 83 -20.47 17.41 10.47
C SER A 83 -20.77 16.26 9.51
N VAL A 84 -21.66 15.37 9.96
CA VAL A 84 -22.22 14.25 9.21
C VAL A 84 -23.72 14.27 9.41
N THR A 85 -24.47 14.51 8.34
CA THR A 85 -25.93 14.60 8.39
C THR A 85 -26.56 13.59 7.44
N ARG A 86 -27.46 12.74 7.94
CA ARG A 86 -28.25 11.84 7.08
C ARG A 86 -29.37 12.64 6.40
N MET A 87 -29.42 12.55 5.07
CA MET A 87 -30.42 13.20 4.23
C MET A 87 -31.71 12.37 4.13
N ALA A 88 -32.80 13.00 3.68
CA ALA A 88 -34.11 12.34 3.55
C ALA A 88 -34.10 11.16 2.57
N ASP A 89 -33.25 11.20 1.55
CA ASP A 89 -33.07 10.14 0.54
C ASP A 89 -32.13 9.00 1.00
N GLY A 90 -31.66 9.05 2.25
CA GLY A 90 -30.78 8.05 2.85
C GLY A 90 -29.28 8.26 2.57
N ARG A 91 -28.89 9.25 1.75
CA ARG A 91 -27.48 9.66 1.60
C ARG A 91 -27.00 10.43 2.82
N TYR A 92 -25.70 10.69 2.89
CA TYR A 92 -25.06 11.45 3.95
C TYR A 92 -24.36 12.68 3.35
N ASP A 93 -24.60 13.85 3.94
CA ASP A 93 -23.81 15.06 3.71
C ASP A 93 -22.71 15.14 4.77
N VAL A 94 -21.46 15.00 4.34
CA VAL A 94 -20.27 15.07 5.19
C VAL A 94 -19.51 16.33 4.84
N ARG A 95 -19.26 17.18 5.84
CA ARG A 95 -18.54 18.44 5.66
C ARG A 95 -17.45 18.58 6.69
N PHE A 96 -16.35 19.22 6.31
CA PHE A 96 -15.29 19.55 7.27
C PHE A 96 -14.63 20.88 6.93
N ARG A 97 -13.91 21.43 7.92
CA ARG A 97 -13.04 22.59 7.79
C ARG A 97 -11.76 22.35 8.58
N LEU A 98 -10.63 22.81 8.06
CA LEU A 98 -9.31 22.74 8.67
C LEU A 98 -8.84 24.13 9.08
N TRP A 99 -8.32 24.25 10.30
CA TRP A 99 -7.81 25.49 10.87
C TRP A 99 -6.33 25.37 11.19
N ASP A 100 -5.56 26.39 10.83
CA ASP A 100 -4.24 26.67 11.38
C ASP A 100 -4.43 27.37 12.73
N VAL A 101 -4.08 26.67 13.82
CA VAL A 101 -4.23 27.18 15.18
C VAL A 101 -3.12 28.18 15.51
N VAL A 102 -1.94 28.03 14.89
CA VAL A 102 -0.80 28.92 15.11
C VAL A 102 -1.07 30.27 14.45
N GLY A 103 -1.40 30.27 13.16
CA GLY A 103 -1.73 31.48 12.39
C GLY A 103 -3.14 32.01 12.61
N GLY A 104 -4.04 31.23 13.20
CA GLY A 104 -5.46 31.59 13.36
C GLY A 104 -6.22 31.65 12.04
N GLN A 105 -5.78 30.88 11.03
CA GLN A 105 -6.28 30.94 9.66
C GLN A 105 -7.17 29.74 9.34
N ASP A 106 -8.14 29.98 8.46
CA ASP A 106 -8.94 28.93 7.84
C ASP A 106 -8.17 28.38 6.63
N LEU A 107 -7.83 27.10 6.65
CA LEU A 107 -7.10 26.41 5.58
C LEU A 107 -8.04 25.78 4.54
N GLY A 108 -9.35 25.97 4.70
CA GLY A 108 -10.41 25.51 3.80
C GLY A 108 -11.09 24.23 4.29
N GLY A 109 -11.97 23.70 3.44
CA GLY A 109 -12.81 22.55 3.74
C GLY A 109 -13.48 21.99 2.50
N GLN A 110 -14.14 20.84 2.63
CA GLN A 110 -14.89 20.20 1.55
C GLN A 110 -16.23 19.68 2.06
N SER A 111 -17.15 19.42 1.11
CA SER A 111 -18.45 18.80 1.36
C SER A 111 -18.65 17.66 0.37
N PHE A 112 -19.22 16.57 0.86
CA PHE A 112 -19.47 15.35 0.11
C PHE A 112 -20.89 14.87 0.37
N VAL A 113 -21.64 14.56 -0.70
CA VAL A 113 -22.92 13.87 -0.59
C VAL A 113 -22.74 12.45 -1.09
N VAL A 114 -22.78 11.48 -0.19
CA VAL A 114 -22.39 10.10 -0.48
C VAL A 114 -23.37 9.06 0.05
N THR A 115 -23.26 7.83 -0.45
CA THR A 115 -24.01 6.70 0.09
C THR A 115 -23.41 6.26 1.43
N GLN A 116 -24.15 5.44 2.18
CA GLN A 116 -23.63 4.84 3.42
C GLN A 116 -22.32 4.04 3.20
N GLY A 117 -22.19 3.36 2.06
CA GLY A 117 -21.02 2.54 1.75
C GLY A 117 -19.74 3.35 1.54
N ASP A 118 -19.87 4.62 1.15
CA ASP A 118 -18.75 5.50 0.81
C ASP A 118 -18.27 6.36 1.99
N LEU A 119 -18.90 6.26 3.16
CA LEU A 119 -18.57 7.07 4.34
C LEU A 119 -17.10 6.93 4.76
N ARG A 120 -16.55 5.71 4.71
CA ARG A 120 -15.12 5.47 4.99
C ARG A 120 -14.22 6.13 3.96
N LEU A 121 -14.54 5.98 2.67
CA LEU A 121 -13.80 6.64 1.59
C LEU A 121 -13.77 8.16 1.76
N VAL A 122 -14.88 8.76 2.18
CA VAL A 122 -14.90 10.20 2.50
C VAL A 122 -14.00 10.53 3.68
N ALA A 123 -14.02 9.76 4.76
CA ALA A 123 -13.10 9.98 5.89
C ALA A 123 -11.63 9.94 5.44
N HIS A 124 -11.26 8.94 4.63
CA HIS A 124 -9.92 8.84 4.06
C HIS A 124 -9.56 10.04 3.16
N ARG A 125 -10.50 10.54 2.35
CA ARG A 125 -10.30 11.75 1.52
C ARG A 125 -10.11 13.02 2.36
N ILE A 126 -10.81 13.12 3.49
CA ILE A 126 -10.61 14.21 4.45
C ILE A 126 -9.20 14.14 5.03
N ALA A 127 -8.74 12.95 5.44
CA ALA A 127 -7.37 12.75 5.90
C ALA A 127 -6.34 13.10 4.82
N ASP A 128 -6.58 12.72 3.56
CA ASP A 128 -5.70 13.05 2.44
C ASP A 128 -5.58 14.57 2.24
N PHE A 129 -6.70 15.29 2.31
CA PHE A 129 -6.71 16.75 2.22
C PHE A 129 -5.92 17.39 3.37
N ILE A 130 -6.15 16.95 4.61
CA ILE A 130 -5.47 17.49 5.79
C ILE A 130 -3.97 17.24 5.67
N TYR A 131 -3.58 16.02 5.33
CA TYR A 131 -2.20 15.63 5.12
C TYR A 131 -1.54 16.52 4.06
N GLU A 132 -2.14 16.65 2.88
CA GLU A 132 -1.59 17.47 1.80
C GLU A 132 -1.48 18.96 2.14
N LYS A 133 -2.48 19.51 2.85
CA LYS A 133 -2.43 20.91 3.28
C LYS A 133 -1.29 21.20 4.24
N LEU A 134 -1.01 20.27 5.16
CA LEU A 134 -0.05 20.48 6.24
C LEU A 134 1.37 19.99 5.88
N THR A 135 1.52 19.00 5.00
CA THR A 135 2.82 18.43 4.63
C THR A 135 3.29 18.82 3.23
N ARG A 136 2.38 19.32 2.37
CA ARG A 136 2.61 19.53 0.92
C ARG A 136 2.86 18.25 0.13
N GLU A 137 2.55 17.10 0.70
CA GLU A 137 2.66 15.79 0.05
C GLU A 137 1.27 15.16 -0.06
N ARG A 138 1.00 14.41 -1.13
CA ARG A 138 -0.30 13.75 -1.28
C ARG A 138 -0.47 12.63 -0.24
N GLY A 139 -1.59 12.64 0.48
CA GLY A 139 -1.99 11.55 1.36
C GLY A 139 -2.37 10.28 0.58
N VAL A 140 -2.23 9.11 1.19
CA VAL A 140 -2.48 7.80 0.57
C VAL A 140 -3.64 7.05 1.21
N PHE A 141 -4.44 7.70 2.05
CA PHE A 141 -5.44 7.03 2.88
C PHE A 141 -6.64 6.56 2.05
N SER A 142 -7.01 7.28 0.99
CA SER A 142 -8.07 6.86 0.05
C SER A 142 -7.62 5.87 -1.02
N THR A 143 -6.39 5.36 -0.91
CA THR A 143 -5.90 4.28 -1.78
C THR A 143 -6.40 2.92 -1.31
N ARG A 144 -6.03 1.86 -2.03
CA ARG A 144 -6.40 0.49 -1.70
C ARG A 144 -5.16 -0.38 -1.68
N ILE A 145 -5.24 -1.49 -0.97
CA ILE A 145 -4.24 -2.55 -0.99
C ILE A 145 -4.87 -3.83 -1.51
N THR A 146 -4.04 -4.71 -2.05
CA THR A 146 -4.43 -6.10 -2.29
C THR A 146 -3.50 -7.01 -1.52
N TYR A 147 -3.99 -8.19 -1.14
CA TYR A 147 -3.21 -9.23 -0.47
C TYR A 147 -3.91 -10.58 -0.65
N VAL A 148 -3.18 -11.66 -0.42
CA VAL A 148 -3.73 -13.02 -0.43
C VAL A 148 -3.88 -13.52 0.99
N THR A 149 -4.96 -14.24 1.29
CA THR A 149 -5.03 -15.09 2.47
C THR A 149 -5.19 -16.55 2.11
N LYS A 150 -4.62 -17.43 2.94
CA LYS A 150 -4.96 -18.85 2.99
C LYS A 150 -5.71 -19.17 4.27
N THR A 151 -6.91 -19.74 4.14
CA THR A 151 -7.71 -20.20 5.29
C THR A 151 -8.12 -21.65 5.02
N GLY A 152 -7.49 -22.59 5.74
CA GLY A 152 -7.63 -24.02 5.45
C GLY A 152 -7.20 -24.33 4.01
N PRO A 153 -8.05 -24.94 3.17
CA PRO A 153 -7.72 -25.24 1.78
C PRO A 153 -8.00 -24.08 0.81
N ARG A 154 -8.56 -22.95 1.27
CA ARG A 154 -9.00 -21.86 0.37
C ARG A 154 -8.00 -20.71 0.36
N TYR A 155 -7.72 -20.22 -0.84
CA TYR A 155 -6.96 -19.01 -1.12
C TYR A 155 -7.93 -17.91 -1.56
N SER A 156 -7.74 -16.70 -1.04
CA SER A 156 -8.57 -15.55 -1.41
C SER A 156 -7.70 -14.35 -1.73
N LEU A 157 -7.94 -13.73 -2.88
CA LEU A 157 -7.39 -12.42 -3.25
C LEU A 157 -8.33 -11.34 -2.72
N TRP A 158 -7.82 -10.49 -1.84
CA TRP A 158 -8.56 -9.40 -1.23
C TRP A 158 -8.21 -8.07 -1.85
N VAL A 159 -9.20 -7.18 -1.88
CA VAL A 159 -9.04 -5.75 -2.11
C VAL A 159 -9.61 -5.04 -0.89
N ALA A 160 -8.80 -4.21 -0.24
CA ALA A 160 -9.18 -3.50 0.99
C ALA A 160 -8.80 -2.01 0.90
N ASP A 161 -9.38 -1.20 1.78
CA ASP A 161 -8.93 0.18 2.01
C ASP A 161 -7.45 0.18 2.46
N ALA A 162 -6.75 1.32 2.36
CA ALA A 162 -5.32 1.40 2.71
C ALA A 162 -5.00 1.03 4.17
N ASP A 163 -5.99 1.12 5.07
CA ASP A 163 -5.89 0.69 6.47
C ASP A 163 -6.27 -0.80 6.68
N GLY A 164 -6.62 -1.50 5.60
CA GLY A 164 -6.96 -2.91 5.54
C GLY A 164 -8.41 -3.26 5.88
N GLU A 165 -9.22 -2.26 6.21
CA GLU A 165 -10.66 -2.41 6.43
C GLU A 165 -11.42 -2.56 5.09
N ASN A 166 -12.73 -2.83 5.19
CA ASN A 166 -13.62 -2.94 4.02
C ASN A 166 -13.11 -3.97 2.98
N ALA A 167 -12.45 -5.03 3.44
CA ALA A 167 -11.87 -6.04 2.57
C ALA A 167 -12.97 -6.82 1.81
N GLN A 168 -12.84 -6.86 0.49
CA GLN A 168 -13.72 -7.59 -0.42
C GLN A 168 -12.91 -8.63 -1.18
N SER A 169 -13.45 -9.85 -1.31
CA SER A 169 -12.79 -10.91 -2.06
C SER A 169 -12.99 -10.66 -3.56
N ALA A 170 -11.90 -10.38 -4.27
CA ALA A 170 -11.90 -10.29 -5.73
C ALA A 170 -11.87 -11.68 -6.38
N LEU A 171 -11.26 -12.66 -5.73
CA LEU A 171 -11.22 -14.06 -6.17
C LEU A 171 -11.10 -14.98 -4.96
N SER A 172 -11.78 -16.12 -5.01
CA SER A 172 -11.59 -17.22 -4.06
C SER A 172 -11.39 -18.53 -4.84
N SER A 173 -10.41 -19.33 -4.43
CA SER A 173 -9.96 -20.51 -5.15
C SER A 173 -9.55 -21.63 -4.18
N PRO A 174 -9.81 -22.91 -4.51
CA PRO A 174 -9.22 -24.05 -3.78
C PRO A 174 -7.74 -24.27 -4.11
N GLU A 175 -7.23 -23.60 -5.15
CA GLU A 175 -5.83 -23.64 -5.59
C GLU A 175 -5.14 -22.29 -5.32
N PRO A 176 -3.80 -22.26 -5.20
CA PRO A 176 -3.06 -21.03 -4.90
C PRO A 176 -3.37 -19.86 -5.84
N ILE A 177 -3.39 -18.67 -5.26
CA ILE A 177 -3.34 -17.37 -5.94
C ILE A 177 -2.08 -16.70 -5.41
N ILE A 178 -1.20 -16.22 -6.29
CA ILE A 178 0.05 -15.59 -5.87
C ILE A 178 0.38 -14.35 -6.70
N SER A 179 1.27 -13.54 -6.15
CA SER A 179 1.91 -12.37 -6.74
C SER A 179 0.91 -11.38 -7.35
N PRO A 180 -0.06 -10.86 -6.56
CA PRO A 180 -0.95 -9.81 -7.05
C PRO A 180 -0.18 -8.50 -7.27
N ALA A 181 -0.52 -7.78 -8.34
CA ALA A 181 0.09 -6.51 -8.69
C ALA A 181 -0.95 -5.54 -9.25
N TRP A 182 -1.07 -4.37 -8.63
CA TRP A 182 -1.95 -3.30 -9.09
C TRP A 182 -1.47 -2.66 -10.38
N SER A 183 -2.42 -2.39 -11.28
CA SER A 183 -2.17 -1.49 -12.40
C SER A 183 -1.93 -0.05 -11.90
N PRO A 184 -1.16 0.77 -12.63
CA PRO A 184 -0.92 2.18 -12.27
C PRO A 184 -2.21 3.02 -12.23
N SER A 185 -3.29 2.52 -12.82
CA SER A 185 -4.61 3.16 -12.80
C SER A 185 -5.43 2.86 -11.54
N GLY A 186 -5.06 1.83 -10.77
CA GLY A 186 -5.83 1.34 -9.62
C GLY A 186 -7.16 0.65 -9.97
N GLY A 187 -7.41 0.35 -11.25
CA GLY A 187 -8.64 -0.32 -11.72
C GLY A 187 -8.51 -1.82 -11.98
N GLN A 188 -7.27 -2.31 -12.10
CA GLN A 188 -6.98 -3.70 -12.47
C GLN A 188 -5.89 -4.30 -11.59
N ILE A 189 -5.95 -5.62 -11.40
CA ILE A 189 -4.96 -6.42 -10.65
C ILE A 189 -4.49 -7.57 -11.55
N ALA A 190 -3.18 -7.69 -11.75
CA ALA A 190 -2.57 -8.87 -12.35
C ALA A 190 -2.21 -9.87 -11.23
N TYR A 191 -2.33 -11.17 -11.47
CA TYR A 191 -1.93 -12.21 -10.52
C TYR A 191 -1.71 -13.55 -11.22
N VAL A 192 -1.11 -14.49 -10.50
CA VAL A 192 -0.99 -15.89 -10.92
C VAL A 192 -2.07 -16.71 -10.24
N SER A 193 -2.81 -17.50 -11.01
CA SER A 193 -3.79 -18.47 -10.48
C SER A 193 -3.40 -19.88 -10.89
N PHE A 194 -3.56 -20.81 -9.94
CA PHE A 194 -3.38 -22.24 -10.12
C PHE A 194 -4.72 -23.00 -10.28
N GLU A 195 -5.85 -22.32 -10.47
CA GLU A 195 -7.18 -22.94 -10.66
C GLU A 195 -7.20 -24.00 -11.78
N SER A 196 -6.33 -23.85 -12.78
CA SER A 196 -6.16 -24.81 -13.89
C SER A 196 -5.11 -25.91 -13.63
N ARG A 197 -4.67 -26.07 -12.36
CA ARG A 197 -3.58 -26.95 -11.89
C ARG A 197 -2.22 -26.69 -12.54
N LYS A 198 -2.05 -25.50 -13.11
CA LYS A 198 -0.81 -24.94 -13.62
C LYS A 198 -0.82 -23.42 -13.43
N PRO A 199 0.35 -22.78 -13.31
CA PRO A 199 0.43 -21.33 -13.12
C PRO A 199 0.02 -20.58 -14.40
N VAL A 200 -1.00 -19.75 -14.28
CA VAL A 200 -1.52 -18.89 -15.36
C VAL A 200 -1.62 -17.46 -14.87
N VAL A 201 -1.11 -16.51 -15.66
CA VAL A 201 -1.22 -15.07 -15.36
C VAL A 201 -2.55 -14.54 -15.87
N TYR A 202 -3.31 -13.91 -14.99
CA TYR A 202 -4.56 -13.22 -15.31
C TYR A 202 -4.44 -11.73 -15.01
N VAL A 203 -5.26 -10.93 -15.69
CA VAL A 203 -5.61 -9.56 -15.30
C VAL A 203 -7.09 -9.54 -14.96
N HIS A 204 -7.43 -8.98 -13.79
CA HIS A 204 -8.78 -8.85 -13.27
C HIS A 204 -9.15 -7.38 -13.19
N ASP A 205 -10.31 -7.03 -13.74
CA ASP A 205 -10.93 -5.71 -13.63
C ASP A 205 -11.75 -5.63 -12.34
N VAL A 206 -11.35 -4.74 -11.42
CA VAL A 206 -11.89 -4.72 -10.05
C VAL A 206 -13.36 -4.31 -10.00
N ALA A 207 -13.80 -3.45 -10.92
CA ALA A 207 -15.18 -2.94 -10.91
C ALA A 207 -16.17 -3.95 -11.50
N SER A 208 -15.80 -4.63 -12.59
CA SER A 208 -16.69 -5.56 -13.30
C SER A 208 -16.49 -7.03 -12.94
N GLY A 209 -15.40 -7.38 -12.26
CA GLY A 209 -15.01 -8.76 -11.98
C GLY A 209 -14.51 -9.53 -13.21
N ARG A 210 -14.39 -8.87 -14.37
CA ARG A 210 -13.95 -9.52 -15.62
C ARG A 210 -12.49 -9.93 -15.53
N ARG A 211 -12.19 -11.16 -15.96
CA ARG A 211 -10.84 -11.73 -15.98
C ARG A 211 -10.37 -11.97 -17.41
N ARG A 212 -9.12 -11.64 -17.68
CA ARG A 212 -8.44 -11.89 -18.96
C ARG A 212 -7.21 -12.75 -18.73
N LEU A 213 -7.04 -13.76 -19.58
CA LEU A 213 -5.84 -14.59 -19.60
C LEU A 213 -4.73 -13.83 -20.33
N ILE A 214 -3.57 -13.70 -19.67
CA ILE A 214 -2.42 -12.97 -20.23
C ILE A 214 -1.31 -13.92 -20.64
N ALA A 215 -0.91 -14.84 -19.75
CA ALA A 215 0.17 -15.79 -20.03
C ALA A 215 -0.24 -17.20 -19.59
N ASN A 216 -0.24 -18.12 -20.55
CA ASN A 216 -0.54 -19.54 -20.38
C ASN A 216 0.37 -20.38 -21.29
N PHE A 217 1.66 -20.07 -21.28
CA PHE A 217 2.65 -20.76 -22.07
C PHE A 217 3.09 -22.05 -21.38
N ARG A 218 3.76 -22.93 -22.13
CA ARG A 218 4.37 -24.15 -21.57
C ARG A 218 5.37 -23.75 -20.47
N GLY A 219 5.37 -24.50 -19.37
CA GLY A 219 6.23 -24.24 -18.22
C GLY A 219 5.54 -23.37 -17.17
N SER A 220 6.33 -22.56 -16.46
CA SER A 220 5.87 -21.63 -15.44
C SER A 220 5.53 -20.27 -16.06
N ASN A 221 4.47 -19.63 -15.56
CA ASN A 221 4.06 -18.26 -15.89
C ASN A 221 3.80 -17.53 -14.57
N SER A 222 4.66 -16.60 -14.17
CA SER A 222 4.60 -16.04 -12.81
C SER A 222 5.05 -14.58 -12.71
N ALA A 223 4.92 -14.02 -11.49
CA ALA A 223 5.42 -12.71 -11.09
C ALA A 223 5.08 -11.57 -12.08
N PRO A 224 3.79 -11.30 -12.34
CA PRO A 224 3.41 -10.17 -13.18
C PRO A 224 3.74 -8.84 -12.49
N ALA A 225 4.25 -7.88 -13.24
CA ALA A 225 4.41 -6.51 -12.79
C ALA A 225 4.02 -5.52 -13.89
N TRP A 226 3.27 -4.49 -13.51
CA TRP A 226 2.81 -3.47 -14.45
C TRP A 226 3.91 -2.46 -14.76
N ALA A 227 4.04 -2.14 -16.04
CA ALA A 227 4.74 -0.93 -16.46
C ALA A 227 3.92 0.31 -16.08
N PRO A 228 4.57 1.46 -15.80
CA PRO A 228 3.86 2.71 -15.52
C PRO A 228 2.92 3.19 -16.65
N ASP A 229 3.11 2.69 -17.87
CA ASP A 229 2.25 2.97 -19.02
C ASP A 229 0.84 2.35 -18.91
N GLY A 230 0.64 1.38 -18.00
CA GLY A 230 -0.61 0.65 -17.83
C GLY A 230 -1.03 -0.25 -19.00
N ARG A 231 -0.14 -0.48 -19.96
CA ARG A 231 -0.36 -1.29 -21.17
C ARG A 231 0.55 -2.50 -21.25
N THR A 232 1.70 -2.46 -20.57
CA THR A 232 2.70 -3.52 -20.60
C THR A 232 2.80 -4.21 -19.26
N LEU A 233 2.96 -5.53 -19.28
CA LEU A 233 3.35 -6.34 -18.13
C LEU A 233 4.75 -6.91 -18.35
N ALA A 234 5.57 -6.91 -17.30
CA ALA A 234 6.70 -7.82 -17.19
C ALA A 234 6.21 -9.11 -16.53
N VAL A 235 6.71 -10.26 -16.98
CA VAL A 235 6.38 -11.59 -16.46
C VAL A 235 7.60 -12.49 -16.46
N THR A 236 7.65 -13.44 -15.54
CA THR A 236 8.62 -14.54 -15.56
C THR A 236 8.02 -15.73 -16.32
N LEU A 237 8.67 -16.16 -17.39
CA LEU A 237 8.25 -17.35 -18.16
C LEU A 237 9.39 -18.37 -18.26
N SER A 238 9.03 -19.66 -18.23
CA SER A 238 9.99 -20.75 -18.53
C SER A 238 9.79 -21.45 -19.87
N ARG A 239 9.06 -20.79 -20.78
CA ARG A 239 8.72 -21.30 -22.12
C ARG A 239 9.93 -21.74 -22.94
N ASP A 240 11.00 -20.94 -22.90
CA ASP A 240 12.17 -21.10 -23.78
C ASP A 240 13.38 -21.71 -23.02
N GLY A 241 13.13 -22.38 -21.89
CA GLY A 241 14.14 -22.95 -21.00
C GLY A 241 14.66 -21.97 -19.94
N GLY A 242 14.82 -22.44 -18.70
CA GLY A 242 15.10 -21.59 -17.54
C GLY A 242 13.97 -20.61 -17.22
N SER A 243 14.00 -19.94 -16.07
CA SER A 243 13.05 -18.85 -15.76
C SER A 243 13.65 -17.53 -16.20
N GLN A 244 13.02 -16.84 -17.14
CA GLN A 244 13.53 -15.61 -17.74
C GLN A 244 12.45 -14.53 -17.79
N LEU A 245 12.85 -13.27 -17.95
CA LEU A 245 11.93 -12.14 -17.99
C LEU A 245 11.46 -11.83 -19.41
N TYR A 246 10.16 -11.56 -19.53
CA TYR A 246 9.51 -11.15 -20.75
C TYR A 246 8.64 -9.92 -20.51
N THR A 247 8.39 -9.18 -21.58
CA THR A 247 7.33 -8.18 -21.65
C THR A 247 6.18 -8.70 -22.49
N ILE A 248 4.95 -8.40 -22.10
CA ILE A 248 3.73 -8.79 -22.80
C ILE A 248 2.70 -7.66 -22.72
N ASP A 249 1.87 -7.49 -23.74
CA ASP A 249 0.75 -6.54 -23.69
C ASP A 249 -0.26 -6.98 -22.62
N ALA A 250 -0.83 -6.03 -21.89
CA ALA A 250 -1.79 -6.27 -20.82
C ALA A 250 -3.14 -6.83 -21.32
N ASN A 251 -3.34 -6.90 -22.65
CA ASN A 251 -4.45 -7.59 -23.31
C ASN A 251 -4.06 -8.99 -23.83
N GLY A 252 -2.83 -9.44 -23.58
CA GLY A 252 -2.26 -10.70 -24.06
C GLY A 252 -1.57 -10.58 -25.41
N GLY A 253 -1.02 -11.69 -25.90
CA GLY A 253 -0.28 -11.75 -27.17
C GLY A 253 1.05 -12.47 -27.03
N GLU A 254 1.92 -12.33 -28.03
CA GLU A 254 3.26 -12.93 -28.00
C GLU A 254 4.19 -12.15 -27.06
N PRO A 255 4.81 -12.81 -26.07
CA PRO A 255 5.74 -12.17 -25.15
C PRO A 255 7.09 -11.93 -25.82
N ARG A 256 7.67 -10.75 -25.58
CA ARG A 256 9.02 -10.39 -26.00
C ARG A 256 10.00 -10.63 -24.86
N ARG A 257 10.97 -11.52 -25.07
CA ARG A 257 12.06 -11.78 -24.11
C ARG A 257 12.91 -10.52 -23.90
N LEU A 258 13.18 -10.19 -22.65
CA LEU A 258 13.97 -8.99 -22.29
C LEU A 258 15.47 -9.24 -22.39
N MET A 259 15.92 -10.39 -21.90
CA MET A 259 17.32 -10.79 -21.88
C MET A 259 17.41 -12.31 -21.74
N GLN A 260 18.63 -12.83 -21.86
CA GLN A 260 18.94 -14.22 -21.55
C GLN A 260 20.11 -14.26 -20.57
N SER A 261 19.95 -15.01 -19.48
CA SER A 261 21.01 -15.30 -18.53
C SER A 261 21.10 -16.81 -18.25
N SER A 262 22.16 -17.22 -17.55
CA SER A 262 22.35 -18.61 -17.10
C SER A 262 21.60 -18.94 -15.80
N GLY A 263 20.99 -17.94 -15.14
CA GLY A 263 20.30 -18.08 -13.87
C GLY A 263 18.77 -18.05 -14.00
N ILE A 264 18.09 -18.12 -12.86
CA ILE A 264 16.68 -17.78 -12.73
C ILE A 264 16.58 -16.25 -12.66
N ASP A 265 15.90 -15.63 -13.61
CA ASP A 265 15.52 -14.22 -13.54
C ASP A 265 14.01 -14.12 -13.26
N THR A 266 13.64 -13.51 -12.14
CA THR A 266 12.24 -13.45 -11.67
C THR A 266 11.93 -12.20 -10.84
N GLU A 267 10.68 -12.06 -10.39
CA GLU A 267 10.19 -10.94 -9.56
C GLU A 267 10.52 -9.57 -10.17
N PRO A 268 10.13 -9.32 -11.44
CA PRO A 268 10.36 -8.04 -12.05
C PRO A 268 9.52 -6.95 -11.39
N VAL A 269 10.05 -5.74 -11.28
CA VAL A 269 9.33 -4.51 -10.94
C VAL A 269 9.87 -3.36 -11.79
N PHE A 270 8.98 -2.51 -12.30
CA PHE A 270 9.38 -1.36 -13.11
C PHE A 270 9.84 -0.20 -12.22
N SER A 271 10.79 0.59 -12.71
CA SER A 271 11.04 1.93 -12.16
C SER A 271 9.86 2.86 -12.42
N GLY A 272 9.63 3.84 -11.56
CA GLY A 272 8.52 4.81 -11.70
C GLY A 272 8.56 5.61 -13.01
N ASP A 273 9.74 5.81 -13.60
CA ASP A 273 9.94 6.45 -14.90
C ASP A 273 9.76 5.51 -16.10
N GLY A 274 9.53 4.21 -15.86
CA GLY A 274 9.35 3.17 -16.88
C GLY A 274 10.59 2.81 -17.69
N ARG A 275 11.77 3.35 -17.34
CA ARG A 275 13.01 3.14 -18.13
C ARG A 275 13.74 1.85 -17.77
N SER A 276 13.45 1.26 -16.63
CA SER A 276 14.20 0.11 -16.12
C SER A 276 13.28 -0.90 -15.44
N ILE A 277 13.76 -2.14 -15.39
CA ILE A 277 13.15 -3.23 -14.64
C ILE A 277 14.18 -3.71 -13.62
N TYR A 278 13.81 -3.69 -12.35
CA TYR A 278 14.54 -4.35 -11.27
C TYR A 278 13.99 -5.75 -11.11
N PHE A 279 14.83 -6.72 -10.75
CA PHE A 279 14.43 -8.11 -10.70
C PHE A 279 15.43 -8.93 -9.89
N VAL A 280 15.01 -10.12 -9.47
CA VAL A 280 15.86 -11.08 -8.77
C VAL A 280 16.59 -11.98 -9.77
N SER A 281 17.88 -12.17 -9.57
CA SER A 281 18.66 -13.17 -10.29
C SER A 281 19.62 -13.93 -9.38
N ASP A 282 19.74 -15.24 -9.61
CA ASP A 282 20.75 -16.09 -8.98
C ASP A 282 22.02 -16.30 -9.83
N ARG A 283 22.18 -15.55 -10.94
CA ARG A 283 23.33 -15.68 -11.87
C ARG A 283 24.70 -15.56 -11.21
N GLY A 284 24.78 -14.91 -10.04
CA GLY A 284 25.99 -14.76 -9.23
C GLY A 284 26.14 -15.81 -8.12
N GLY A 285 25.32 -16.86 -8.11
CA GLY A 285 25.29 -17.94 -7.12
C GLY A 285 24.07 -17.89 -6.21
N ALA A 286 23.89 -16.79 -5.48
CA ALA A 286 22.72 -16.58 -4.61
C ALA A 286 21.78 -15.49 -5.18
N PRO A 287 20.46 -15.53 -4.90
CA PRO A 287 19.52 -14.50 -5.30
C PRO A 287 19.93 -13.10 -4.86
N GLN A 288 20.01 -12.21 -5.83
CA GLN A 288 20.36 -10.81 -5.68
C GLN A 288 19.49 -9.96 -6.60
N ILE A 289 19.36 -8.67 -6.30
CA ILE A 289 18.59 -7.74 -7.12
C ILE A 289 19.50 -7.13 -8.19
N TYR A 290 19.02 -7.17 -9.43
CA TYR A 290 19.63 -6.60 -10.61
C TYR A 290 18.68 -5.61 -11.26
N ARG A 291 19.21 -4.78 -12.16
CA ARG A 291 18.48 -3.82 -12.98
C ARG A 291 18.85 -4.03 -14.45
N VAL A 292 17.86 -3.92 -15.34
CA VAL A 292 18.05 -3.94 -16.80
C VAL A 292 17.24 -2.82 -17.44
N PRO A 293 17.67 -2.22 -18.57
CA PRO A 293 16.83 -1.31 -19.32
C PRO A 293 15.55 -2.00 -19.80
N VAL A 294 14.43 -1.27 -19.89
CA VAL A 294 13.14 -1.82 -20.35
C VAL A 294 13.20 -2.38 -21.80
N GLY A 295 14.12 -1.83 -22.60
CA GLY A 295 14.42 -2.35 -23.94
C GLY A 295 15.09 -3.73 -23.94
N GLY A 296 15.64 -4.16 -22.80
CA GLY A 296 16.54 -5.30 -22.69
C GLY A 296 18.01 -4.86 -22.69
N GLY A 297 18.92 -5.84 -22.78
CA GLY A 297 20.36 -5.61 -22.83
C GLY A 297 21.09 -6.09 -21.57
N ASN A 298 22.18 -5.42 -21.22
CA ASN A 298 23.03 -5.82 -20.10
C ASN A 298 22.35 -5.48 -18.77
N ALA A 299 22.35 -6.46 -17.87
CA ALA A 299 21.84 -6.29 -16.53
C ALA A 299 22.97 -5.99 -15.54
N GLU A 300 22.72 -5.05 -14.64
CA GLU A 300 23.65 -4.57 -13.63
C GLU A 300 23.18 -5.00 -12.24
N ARG A 301 24.11 -5.41 -11.38
CA ARG A 301 23.78 -5.80 -10.00
C ARG A 301 23.52 -4.54 -9.16
N VAL A 302 22.47 -4.57 -8.35
CA VAL A 302 22.07 -3.45 -7.47
C VAL A 302 22.44 -3.74 -6.02
N THR A 303 22.16 -4.95 -5.53
CA THR A 303 22.43 -5.30 -4.12
C THR A 303 23.80 -5.95 -3.96
N PHE A 304 24.69 -5.32 -3.19
CA PHE A 304 26.03 -5.84 -2.87
C PHE A 304 26.19 -6.25 -1.40
N SER A 305 25.26 -5.82 -0.53
CA SER A 305 25.19 -6.19 0.88
C SER A 305 24.15 -7.30 1.09
N GLY A 306 24.43 -8.23 2.00
CA GLY A 306 23.58 -9.39 2.27
C GLY A 306 23.80 -10.55 1.29
N THR A 307 23.58 -11.77 1.77
CA THR A 307 23.86 -12.99 1.00
C THR A 307 22.69 -13.47 0.15
N TYR A 308 21.48 -12.96 0.40
CA TYR A 308 20.26 -13.38 -0.26
C TYR A 308 19.25 -12.22 -0.21
N ASN A 309 18.92 -11.65 -1.37
CA ASN A 309 18.08 -10.47 -1.49
C ASN A 309 17.00 -10.70 -2.57
N ILE A 310 15.73 -10.58 -2.18
CA ILE A 310 14.56 -10.88 -3.03
C ILE A 310 13.43 -9.87 -2.82
N SER A 311 12.34 -10.03 -3.58
CA SER A 311 11.10 -9.24 -3.51
C SER A 311 11.35 -7.73 -3.60
N PRO A 312 12.02 -7.26 -4.67
CA PRO A 312 12.29 -5.84 -4.86
C PRO A 312 10.97 -5.06 -5.00
N SER A 313 10.94 -3.87 -4.42
CA SER A 313 9.91 -2.86 -4.65
C SER A 313 10.60 -1.50 -4.81
N ILE A 314 10.28 -0.78 -5.88
CA ILE A 314 10.88 0.52 -6.18
C ILE A 314 9.91 1.61 -5.79
N SER A 315 10.40 2.64 -5.09
CA SER A 315 9.55 3.78 -4.76
C SER A 315 9.10 4.50 -6.04
N PRO A 316 7.86 5.00 -6.10
CA PRO A 316 7.35 5.75 -7.25
C PRO A 316 8.24 6.93 -7.69
N ASP A 317 8.97 7.56 -6.76
CA ASP A 317 9.91 8.65 -7.04
C ASP A 317 11.31 8.19 -7.51
N GLY A 318 11.54 6.87 -7.56
CA GLY A 318 12.78 6.24 -8.04
C GLY A 318 13.99 6.38 -7.10
N LYS A 319 13.80 6.86 -5.87
CA LYS A 319 14.90 7.11 -4.92
C LYS A 319 15.22 5.93 -4.02
N TRP A 320 14.25 5.06 -3.77
CA TRP A 320 14.37 3.99 -2.79
C TRP A 320 14.07 2.62 -3.39
N LEU A 321 14.79 1.62 -2.90
CA LEU A 321 14.52 0.20 -3.13
C LEU A 321 14.22 -0.46 -1.79
N ALA A 322 13.02 -0.99 -1.62
CA ALA A 322 12.68 -1.88 -0.53
C ALA A 322 12.83 -3.33 -1.00
N TYR A 323 13.30 -4.20 -0.12
CA TYR A 323 13.52 -5.61 -0.45
C TYR A 323 13.62 -6.47 0.80
N ILE A 324 13.48 -7.78 0.63
CA ILE A 324 13.68 -8.74 1.70
C ILE A 324 15.11 -9.29 1.63
N SER A 325 15.82 -9.23 2.75
CA SER A 325 17.16 -9.77 2.89
C SER A 325 17.21 -10.85 3.96
N ARG A 326 18.01 -11.90 3.72
CA ARG A 326 18.27 -12.93 4.72
C ARG A 326 19.41 -12.51 5.64
N VAL A 327 19.10 -12.31 6.92
CA VAL A 327 20.07 -11.92 7.97
C VAL A 327 19.97 -12.89 9.14
N GLY A 328 21.05 -13.61 9.43
CA GLY A 328 21.08 -14.56 10.56
C GLY A 328 20.02 -15.67 10.46
N GLY A 329 19.61 -16.04 9.24
CA GLY A 329 18.55 -17.03 9.00
C GLY A 329 17.14 -16.45 8.92
N ALA A 330 16.92 -15.22 9.39
CA ALA A 330 15.64 -14.51 9.31
C ALA A 330 15.50 -13.71 8.01
N PHE A 331 14.26 -13.53 7.53
CA PHE A 331 13.92 -12.64 6.43
C PHE A 331 13.48 -11.28 6.97
N LYS A 332 14.21 -10.24 6.60
CA LYS A 332 14.04 -8.88 7.11
C LYS A 332 13.84 -7.88 5.99
N LEU A 333 12.87 -6.98 6.17
CA LEU A 333 12.66 -5.84 5.31
C LEU A 333 13.83 -4.85 5.41
N HIS A 334 14.44 -4.57 4.26
CA HIS A 334 15.48 -3.56 4.08
C HIS A 334 14.99 -2.44 3.17
N VAL A 335 15.52 -1.24 3.40
CA VAL A 335 15.36 -0.08 2.51
C VAL A 335 16.74 0.44 2.13
N MET A 336 16.94 0.64 0.83
CA MET A 336 18.17 1.15 0.21
C MET A 336 17.91 2.48 -0.47
N ASP A 337 18.79 3.44 -0.21
CA ASP A 337 18.91 4.66 -1.02
C ASP A 337 19.63 4.30 -2.33
N LEU A 338 18.94 4.46 -3.46
CA LEU A 338 19.46 4.09 -4.77
C LEU A 338 20.59 5.00 -5.27
N ALA A 339 20.72 6.23 -4.74
CA ALA A 339 21.79 7.14 -5.12
C ALA A 339 23.10 6.82 -4.40
N THR A 340 23.03 6.38 -3.14
CA THR A 340 24.24 6.09 -2.34
C THR A 340 24.56 4.60 -2.26
N GLY A 341 23.59 3.72 -2.52
CA GLY A 341 23.68 2.27 -2.28
C GLY A 341 23.59 1.89 -0.79
N THR A 342 23.36 2.85 0.11
CA THR A 342 23.25 2.60 1.54
C THR A 342 21.95 1.86 1.85
N ALA A 343 22.03 0.70 2.51
CA ALA A 343 20.87 -0.12 2.87
C ALA A 343 20.82 -0.41 4.37
N ASN A 344 19.61 -0.32 4.94
CA ASN A 344 19.35 -0.59 6.35
C ASN A 344 18.20 -1.58 6.52
N ALA A 345 18.32 -2.50 7.48
CA ALA A 345 17.18 -3.27 7.97
C ALA A 345 16.25 -2.33 8.76
N ILE A 346 14.95 -2.40 8.50
CA ILE A 346 13.96 -1.51 9.17
C ILE A 346 12.97 -2.28 10.06
N THR A 347 13.13 -3.60 10.15
CA THR A 347 12.28 -4.51 10.91
C THR A 347 13.06 -5.46 11.81
N ASP A 348 12.47 -5.74 12.97
CA ASP A 348 13.00 -6.69 13.95
C ASP A 348 12.33 -8.07 13.88
N THR A 349 11.27 -8.20 13.06
CA THR A 349 10.59 -9.45 12.73
C THR A 349 11.48 -10.41 11.91
N THR A 350 11.00 -11.63 11.70
CA THR A 350 11.82 -12.75 11.21
C THR A 350 11.36 -13.38 9.89
N ALA A 351 10.15 -13.06 9.45
CA ALA A 351 9.51 -13.67 8.29
C ALA A 351 8.84 -12.57 7.44
N ASP A 352 9.57 -11.49 7.17
CA ASP A 352 9.05 -10.40 6.35
C ASP A 352 9.00 -10.79 4.88
N GLU A 353 7.89 -10.46 4.22
CA GLU A 353 7.59 -10.88 2.86
C GLU A 353 6.99 -9.72 2.06
N ASN A 354 7.37 -9.65 0.78
CA ASN A 354 6.75 -8.85 -0.28
C ASN A 354 6.42 -7.40 0.12
N PRO A 355 7.42 -6.53 0.32
CA PRO A 355 7.17 -5.12 0.56
C PRO A 355 6.59 -4.44 -0.69
N SER A 356 5.71 -3.47 -0.51
CA SER A 356 5.19 -2.63 -1.59
C SER A 356 5.08 -1.17 -1.14
N PHE A 357 5.61 -0.25 -1.95
CA PHE A 357 5.57 1.19 -1.67
C PHE A 357 4.18 1.78 -1.87
N ALA A 358 3.76 2.60 -0.92
CA ALA A 358 2.63 3.51 -1.13
C ALA A 358 2.95 4.50 -2.28
N PRO A 359 1.93 5.00 -3.01
CA PRO A 359 2.15 5.82 -4.20
C PRO A 359 2.76 7.21 -3.93
N ASN A 360 2.88 7.63 -2.66
CA ASN A 360 3.60 8.83 -2.26
C ASN A 360 5.08 8.59 -1.86
N SER A 361 5.56 7.35 -1.96
CA SER A 361 6.92 6.95 -1.58
C SER A 361 7.28 7.12 -0.09
N ARG A 362 6.30 7.32 0.81
CA ARG A 362 6.56 7.57 2.24
C ARG A 362 6.31 6.38 3.16
N LEU A 363 5.48 5.44 2.71
CA LEU A 363 5.11 4.25 3.47
C LEU A 363 5.35 3.00 2.65
N LEU A 364 5.52 1.89 3.37
CA LEU A 364 5.57 0.54 2.83
C LEU A 364 4.47 -0.28 3.49
N VAL A 365 3.84 -1.17 2.73
CA VAL A 365 3.07 -2.31 3.25
C VAL A 365 3.90 -3.57 3.11
N TYR A 366 3.83 -4.49 4.06
CA TYR A 366 4.51 -5.79 4.01
C TYR A 366 3.75 -6.83 4.84
N ALA A 367 3.95 -8.11 4.52
CA ALA A 367 3.48 -9.22 5.33
C ALA A 367 4.59 -9.70 6.28
N THR A 368 4.23 -10.16 7.47
CA THR A 368 5.18 -10.69 8.44
C THR A 368 4.53 -11.61 9.46
N GLN A 369 5.35 -12.31 10.23
CA GLN A 369 4.92 -13.05 11.41
C GLN A 369 5.28 -12.31 12.69
N GLN A 370 4.28 -11.96 13.49
CA GLN A 370 4.44 -11.32 14.81
C GLN A 370 3.76 -12.19 15.88
N GLN A 371 4.52 -12.57 16.92
CA GLN A 371 4.04 -13.44 18.00
C GLN A 371 3.41 -14.76 17.48
N GLY A 372 4.04 -15.34 16.44
CA GLY A 372 3.58 -16.59 15.83
C GLY A 372 2.37 -16.45 14.88
N ARG A 373 1.83 -15.24 14.69
CA ARG A 373 0.69 -14.98 13.80
C ARG A 373 1.09 -14.11 12.61
N GLU A 374 0.61 -14.48 11.43
CA GLU A 374 0.72 -13.65 10.23
C GLU A 374 0.03 -12.29 10.42
N ALA A 375 0.59 -11.28 9.78
CA ALA A 375 0.24 -9.89 9.98
C ALA A 375 0.48 -9.11 8.71
N LEU A 376 -0.48 -8.24 8.38
CA LEU A 376 -0.28 -7.16 7.43
C LEU A 376 0.15 -5.92 8.20
N MET A 377 1.27 -5.31 7.78
CA MET A 377 1.89 -4.20 8.49
C MET A 377 2.18 -3.05 7.53
N THR A 378 2.09 -1.82 8.02
CA THR A 378 2.67 -0.65 7.37
C THR A 378 3.85 -0.11 8.16
N THR A 379 4.82 0.47 7.46
CA THR A 379 5.97 1.14 8.11
C THR A 379 6.41 2.39 7.37
N THR A 380 6.99 3.35 8.09
CA THR A 380 7.83 4.40 7.49
C THR A 380 9.14 3.83 6.97
N LEU A 381 9.80 4.56 6.07
CA LEU A 381 11.06 4.11 5.44
C LEU A 381 12.22 3.94 6.41
N ASP A 382 12.16 4.57 7.59
CA ASP A 382 13.14 4.43 8.66
C ASP A 382 12.77 3.37 9.71
N GLY A 383 11.63 2.70 9.54
CA GLY A 383 11.17 1.64 10.45
C GLY A 383 10.66 2.14 11.81
N LYS A 384 10.60 3.45 12.05
CA LYS A 384 10.26 3.98 13.38
C LYS A 384 8.77 3.96 13.69
N ILE A 385 7.94 4.10 12.66
CA ILE A 385 6.50 4.03 12.80
C ILE A 385 6.04 2.75 12.13
N LYS A 386 5.42 1.88 12.90
CA LYS A 386 4.85 0.62 12.41
C LYS A 386 3.40 0.53 12.87
N ALA A 387 2.52 0.07 12.00
CA ALA A 387 1.12 -0.15 12.35
C ALA A 387 0.66 -1.48 11.77
N ARG A 388 -0.05 -2.27 12.59
CA ARG A 388 -0.77 -3.43 12.10
C ARG A 388 -2.04 -2.97 11.40
N LEU A 389 -2.28 -3.48 10.20
CA LEU A 389 -3.50 -3.21 9.45
C LEU A 389 -4.63 -4.14 9.88
N ALA A 390 -5.87 -3.69 9.67
CA ALA A 390 -7.00 -4.59 9.68
C ALA A 390 -6.80 -5.62 8.55
N GLY A 391 -7.09 -6.87 8.80
CA GLY A 391 -6.84 -7.93 7.83
C GLY A 391 -7.74 -9.11 8.07
N GLN A 392 -8.12 -9.79 7.00
CA GLN A 392 -8.85 -11.05 7.13
C GLN A 392 -7.97 -12.10 7.82
N ALA A 393 -8.61 -12.95 8.62
CA ALA A 393 -7.92 -14.04 9.31
C ALA A 393 -7.40 -15.08 8.30
N GLY A 394 -6.24 -15.66 8.60
CA GLY A 394 -5.58 -16.67 7.78
C GLY A 394 -4.11 -16.33 7.57
N ASP A 395 -3.44 -17.12 6.74
CA ASP A 395 -2.06 -16.86 6.39
C ASP A 395 -2.03 -15.74 5.36
N ILE A 396 -1.66 -14.53 5.78
CA ILE A 396 -1.60 -13.33 4.94
C ILE A 396 -0.28 -13.33 4.16
N ARG A 397 -0.34 -13.09 2.86
CA ARG A 397 0.81 -13.13 1.96
C ARG A 397 0.72 -12.04 0.90
N GLU A 398 1.89 -11.68 0.38
CA GLU A 398 2.07 -10.92 -0.88
C GLU A 398 1.19 -9.67 -1.02
N PRO A 399 1.29 -8.70 -0.09
CA PRO A 399 0.55 -7.47 -0.24
C PRO A 399 1.13 -6.60 -1.36
N ASP A 400 0.25 -5.84 -2.02
CA ASP A 400 0.63 -4.82 -2.98
C ASP A 400 -0.21 -3.54 -2.79
N TRP A 401 0.46 -2.39 -2.78
CA TRP A 401 -0.17 -1.09 -2.54
C TRP A 401 -0.62 -0.45 -3.85
N GLY A 402 -1.91 -0.18 -3.97
CA GLY A 402 -2.49 0.41 -5.16
C GLY A 402 -2.13 1.88 -5.39
N ALA A 403 -2.26 2.30 -6.64
CA ALA A 403 -2.04 3.70 -7.05
C ALA A 403 -3.07 4.67 -6.44
N PHE A 404 -2.79 5.97 -6.57
CA PHE A 404 -3.79 7.01 -6.32
C PHE A 404 -5.03 6.76 -7.18
N GLN A 405 -6.21 6.81 -6.56
CA GLN A 405 -7.45 6.78 -7.31
C GLN A 405 -7.67 8.11 -8.03
N LYS A 406 -8.24 8.07 -9.25
CA LYS A 406 -8.71 9.28 -9.92
C LYS A 406 -9.86 9.86 -9.10
N GLN A 407 -9.78 11.17 -8.81
CA GLN A 407 -10.77 11.90 -8.02
C GLN A 407 -12.07 12.10 -8.79
#